data_AF-A0A1S8BCH0-F1
#
_entry.id   AF-A0A1S8BCH0-F1
#
_cell.length_a   1.000
_cell.length_b   1.000
_cell.length_c   1.000
_cell.angle_alpha   90.00
_cell.angle_beta   90.00
_cell.angle_gamma   90.00
#
_symmetry.space_group_name_H-M   'P 1'
#
loop_
_entity.id
_entity.type
_entity.pdbx_description
1 polymer ?
#
loop_
_entity_poly.entity_id
_entity_poly.type
_entity_poly.pdbx_seq_one_letter_code
_entity_poly.pdbx_strand_id
1 'polypeptide(L)'
;MGLRTMDWNEWIELDNNYRAFHAKKAERLASPRAAKLYHTAPEVYDGAVELLEELCSYLPQRYPTMFKKTAVGMDNVVTGESLNIVERPLREDPMVMCARQVQDDLAIMFERPDGQYYLLAGCILLAGFWRLEDKLGMPLSEIHTSASVPEYKTKLEKGMMNFFRRVKPENPVVRNNYFIQVDDDLAWSYSIGPEDGAEGTIGWFSAEKDRAIKHHFFRSERQSLRRLPRSGGVVFTIRTYFHPITEICDEPYVPGRLASAIRSWNGEVSSYKGRERFENVLLEYLDKRHEEQLADGLELEKEDEVRQYPW
;
A
#
# COMPACT_ATOMS: atom_id res chain seq x y z
N MET A 1 11.48 2.96 10.93
CA MET A 1 10.41 2.01 10.53
C MET A 1 9.01 2.55 10.83
N GLY A 2 8.80 3.38 11.86
CA GLY A 2 7.50 4.03 12.09
C GLY A 2 6.35 3.05 12.36
N LEU A 3 6.68 1.87 12.92
CA LEU A 3 5.72 0.83 13.23
C LEU A 3 4.98 1.20 14.51
N ARG A 4 3.67 0.99 14.50
CA ARG A 4 2.78 1.06 15.66
C ARG A 4 1.95 -0.22 15.75
N THR A 5 1.50 -0.56 16.95
CA THR A 5 0.51 -1.63 17.11
C THR A 5 -0.74 -1.27 16.33
N MET A 6 -1.37 -2.25 15.69
CA MET A 6 -2.59 -2.07 14.93
C MET A 6 -3.78 -2.61 15.74
N ASP A 7 -4.82 -1.79 15.92
CA ASP A 7 -6.11 -2.30 16.41
C ASP A 7 -6.67 -3.32 15.41
N TRP A 8 -7.18 -4.44 15.91
CA TRP A 8 -7.70 -5.50 15.06
C TRP A 8 -8.85 -5.04 14.15
N ASN A 9 -9.68 -4.11 14.62
CA ASN A 9 -10.77 -3.52 13.84
C ASN A 9 -10.26 -2.63 12.69
N GLU A 10 -8.96 -2.39 12.61
CA GLU A 10 -8.34 -1.61 11.55
C GLU A 10 -7.42 -2.46 10.68
N TRP A 11 -7.54 -3.79 10.69
CA TRP A 11 -6.76 -4.61 9.79
C TRP A 11 -7.01 -4.21 8.33
N ILE A 12 -8.28 -4.09 7.94
CA ILE A 12 -8.69 -3.62 6.61
C ILE A 12 -9.56 -2.39 6.78
N GLU A 13 -9.20 -1.28 6.11
CA GLU A 13 -9.93 -0.01 6.13
C GLU A 13 -10.64 0.20 4.78
N LEU A 14 -11.93 -0.12 4.74
CA LEU A 14 -12.77 0.13 3.59
C LEU A 14 -13.46 1.49 3.73
N ASP A 15 -13.47 2.26 2.63
CA ASP A 15 -14.03 3.60 2.60
C ASP A 15 -15.05 3.77 1.46
N ASN A 16 -15.51 5.01 1.28
CA ASN A 16 -16.46 5.39 0.23
C ASN A 16 -15.92 5.19 -1.20
N ASN A 17 -14.61 4.95 -1.40
CA ASN A 17 -14.00 4.65 -2.68
C ASN A 17 -13.96 3.14 -2.98
N TYR A 18 -14.49 2.29 -2.11
CA TYR A 18 -14.48 0.83 -2.28
C TYR A 18 -14.87 0.37 -3.69
N ARG A 19 -16.00 0.88 -4.23
CA ARG A 19 -16.48 0.51 -5.57
C ARG A 19 -15.50 0.89 -6.68
N ALA A 20 -14.88 2.07 -6.58
CA ALA A 20 -13.93 2.55 -7.59
C ALA A 20 -12.66 1.70 -7.58
N PHE A 21 -12.14 1.38 -6.39
CA PHE A 21 -10.98 0.49 -6.23
C PHE A 21 -11.29 -0.93 -6.72
N HIS A 22 -12.45 -1.47 -6.36
CA HIS A 22 -12.90 -2.78 -6.83
C HIS A 22 -12.96 -2.84 -8.37
N ALA A 23 -13.60 -1.85 -9.00
CA ALA A 23 -13.70 -1.75 -10.45
C ALA A 23 -12.31 -1.64 -11.11
N LYS A 24 -11.40 -0.82 -10.56
CA LYS A 24 -10.04 -0.69 -11.10
C LYS A 24 -9.25 -1.99 -10.98
N LYS A 25 -9.40 -2.72 -9.88
CA LYS A 25 -8.79 -4.05 -9.70
C LYS A 25 -9.35 -5.07 -10.69
N ALA A 26 -10.66 -5.07 -10.90
CA ALA A 26 -11.31 -5.92 -11.91
C ALA A 26 -10.81 -5.62 -13.34
N GLU A 27 -10.67 -4.34 -13.70
CA GLU A 27 -10.08 -3.90 -14.98
C GLU A 27 -8.65 -4.45 -15.15
N ARG A 28 -7.81 -4.33 -14.10
CA ARG A 28 -6.43 -4.82 -14.10
C ARG A 28 -6.36 -6.33 -14.27
N LEU A 29 -7.22 -7.08 -13.59
CA LEU A 29 -7.32 -8.54 -13.68
C LEU A 29 -7.90 -9.04 -15.01
N ALA A 30 -8.68 -8.22 -15.71
CA ALA A 30 -9.18 -8.54 -17.05
C ALA A 30 -8.17 -8.18 -18.16
N SER A 31 -7.10 -7.46 -17.84
CA SER A 31 -6.10 -7.02 -18.82
C SER A 31 -5.12 -8.14 -19.20
N PRO A 32 -4.42 -8.04 -20.35
CA PRO A 32 -3.34 -8.96 -20.70
C PRO A 32 -2.19 -9.02 -19.68
N ARG A 33 -2.09 -8.03 -18.77
CA ARG A 33 -1.06 -8.00 -17.73
C ARG A 33 -1.40 -8.88 -16.52
N ALA A 34 -2.62 -9.38 -16.39
CA ALA A 34 -3.10 -10.02 -15.17
C ALA A 34 -2.13 -11.07 -14.62
N ALA A 35 -1.54 -11.90 -15.50
CA ALA A 35 -0.57 -12.94 -15.13
C ALA A 35 0.72 -12.44 -14.47
N LYS A 36 1.03 -11.13 -14.56
CA LYS A 36 2.19 -10.48 -13.93
C LYS A 36 1.85 -9.83 -12.59
N LEU A 37 0.56 -9.69 -12.28
CA LEU A 37 0.05 -8.91 -11.14
C LEU A 37 -0.27 -9.79 -9.93
N TYR A 38 -0.35 -11.10 -10.10
CA TYR A 38 -0.54 -12.03 -8.99
C TYR A 38 0.25 -13.32 -9.20
N HIS A 39 0.60 -13.94 -8.09
CA HIS A 39 1.21 -15.26 -8.06
C HIS A 39 0.98 -15.92 -6.71
N THR A 40 0.77 -17.23 -6.70
CA THR A 40 0.81 -18.06 -5.49
C THR A 40 1.71 -19.25 -5.78
N ALA A 41 2.87 -19.32 -5.13
CA ALA A 41 3.78 -20.44 -5.32
C ALA A 41 3.12 -21.73 -4.79
N PRO A 42 3.21 -22.87 -5.51
CA PRO A 42 2.51 -24.10 -5.13
C PRO A 42 2.78 -24.56 -3.71
N GLU A 43 4.00 -24.37 -3.21
CA GLU A 43 4.42 -24.78 -1.87
C GLU A 43 3.79 -23.94 -0.73
N VAL A 44 3.20 -22.77 -1.04
CA VAL A 44 2.54 -21.90 -0.06
C VAL A 44 1.05 -21.69 -0.32
N TYR A 45 0.46 -22.48 -1.23
CA TYR A 45 -0.95 -22.34 -1.62
C TYR A 45 -1.89 -22.40 -0.42
N ASP A 46 -1.66 -23.33 0.51
CA ASP A 46 -2.48 -23.46 1.73
C ASP A 46 -2.43 -22.22 2.63
N GLY A 47 -1.30 -21.50 2.65
CA GLY A 47 -1.18 -20.23 3.37
C GLY A 47 -1.94 -19.08 2.70
N ALA A 48 -2.01 -19.07 1.36
CA ALA A 48 -2.86 -18.12 0.65
C ALA A 48 -4.36 -18.43 0.85
N VAL A 49 -4.74 -19.71 0.89
CA VAL A 49 -6.10 -20.13 1.26
C VAL A 49 -6.44 -19.74 2.70
N GLU A 50 -5.50 -19.87 3.63
CA GLU A 50 -5.69 -19.40 5.01
C GLU A 50 -5.97 -17.89 5.07
N LEU A 51 -5.25 -17.07 4.31
CA LEU A 51 -5.55 -15.63 4.23
C LEU A 51 -6.99 -15.39 3.72
N LEU A 52 -7.41 -16.15 2.71
CA LEU A 52 -8.78 -16.07 2.17
C LEU A 52 -9.84 -16.44 3.23
N GLU A 53 -9.58 -17.47 4.03
CA GLU A 53 -10.43 -17.87 5.16
C GLU A 53 -10.48 -16.79 6.24
N GLU A 54 -9.34 -16.20 6.60
CA GLU A 54 -9.25 -15.10 7.57
C GLU A 54 -10.06 -13.88 7.10
N LEU A 55 -9.97 -13.50 5.82
CA LEU A 55 -10.75 -12.39 5.26
C LEU A 55 -12.25 -12.71 5.20
N CYS A 56 -12.64 -13.94 4.81
CA CYS A 56 -14.04 -14.37 4.81
C CYS A 56 -14.63 -14.45 6.23
N SER A 57 -13.79 -14.59 7.26
CA SER A 57 -14.18 -14.47 8.65
C SER A 57 -14.28 -13.00 9.09
N TYR A 58 -13.28 -12.18 8.76
CA TYR A 58 -13.13 -10.80 9.21
C TYR A 58 -14.14 -9.85 8.58
N LEU A 59 -14.27 -9.85 7.25
CA LEU A 59 -15.03 -8.84 6.52
C LEU A 59 -16.53 -8.83 6.88
N PRO A 60 -17.23 -9.96 7.01
CA PRO A 60 -18.62 -9.95 7.47
C PRO A 60 -18.82 -9.48 8.91
N GLN A 61 -17.81 -9.64 9.78
CA GLN A 61 -17.87 -9.16 11.17
C GLN A 61 -17.60 -7.65 11.25
N ARG A 62 -16.62 -7.17 10.48
CA ARG A 62 -16.19 -5.77 10.50
C ARG A 62 -17.06 -4.85 9.65
N TYR A 63 -17.60 -5.36 8.54
CA TYR A 63 -18.39 -4.64 7.56
C TYR A 63 -19.67 -5.42 7.19
N PRO A 64 -20.57 -5.72 8.15
CA PRO A 64 -21.75 -6.59 7.95
C PRO A 64 -22.78 -6.03 6.95
N THR A 65 -22.73 -4.73 6.66
CA THR A 65 -23.57 -4.09 5.63
C THR A 65 -23.05 -4.34 4.21
N MET A 66 -21.76 -4.64 4.07
CA MET A 66 -21.10 -4.89 2.78
C MET A 66 -20.90 -6.39 2.52
N PHE A 67 -20.62 -7.18 3.56
CA PHE A 67 -20.32 -8.59 3.44
C PHE A 67 -21.19 -9.44 4.35
N LYS A 68 -21.66 -10.58 3.84
CA LYS A 68 -22.44 -11.56 4.59
C LYS A 68 -21.73 -12.90 4.59
N LYS A 69 -21.54 -13.48 5.77
CA LYS A 69 -20.98 -14.83 5.87
C LYS A 69 -21.96 -15.85 5.29
N THR A 70 -21.46 -16.83 4.54
CA THR A 70 -22.24 -17.95 4.00
C THR A 70 -21.72 -19.28 4.57
N ALA A 71 -22.39 -20.39 4.24
CA ALA A 71 -21.94 -21.71 4.65
C ALA A 71 -20.59 -22.13 4.01
N VAL A 72 -20.25 -21.53 2.87
CA VAL A 72 -19.11 -21.92 2.03
C VAL A 72 -18.07 -20.80 1.88
N GLY A 73 -18.28 -19.63 2.48
CA GLY A 73 -17.43 -18.45 2.34
C GLY A 73 -18.18 -17.17 2.72
N MET A 74 -18.31 -16.24 1.78
CA MET A 74 -19.02 -14.98 1.99
C MET A 74 -19.62 -14.40 0.71
N ASP A 75 -20.66 -13.58 0.86
CA ASP A 75 -21.21 -12.74 -0.20
C ASP A 75 -20.76 -11.30 0.00
N ASN A 76 -20.33 -10.66 -1.09
CA ASN A 76 -20.12 -9.22 -1.17
C ASN A 76 -21.37 -8.57 -1.75
N VAL A 77 -22.21 -8.02 -0.86
CA VAL A 77 -23.51 -7.43 -1.21
C VAL A 77 -23.35 -6.16 -2.03
N VAL A 78 -22.20 -5.49 -1.94
CA VAL A 78 -21.92 -4.26 -2.69
C VAL A 78 -21.69 -4.59 -4.16
N THR A 79 -20.94 -5.65 -4.46
CA THR A 79 -20.54 -6.00 -5.84
C THR A 79 -21.43 -7.09 -6.44
N GLY A 80 -22.20 -7.81 -5.61
CA GLY A 80 -23.00 -8.97 -6.02
C GLY A 80 -22.19 -10.26 -6.16
N GLU A 81 -20.91 -10.25 -5.77
CA GLU A 81 -20.04 -11.43 -5.85
C GLU A 81 -20.31 -12.39 -4.68
N SER A 82 -20.18 -13.69 -4.93
CA SER A 82 -20.27 -14.74 -3.92
C SER A 82 -19.03 -15.62 -3.99
N LEU A 83 -18.36 -15.79 -2.85
CA LEU A 83 -17.14 -16.57 -2.71
C LEU A 83 -17.46 -17.94 -2.11
N ASN A 84 -17.11 -18.99 -2.85
CA ASN A 84 -17.02 -20.35 -2.33
C ASN A 84 -15.55 -20.69 -2.12
N ILE A 85 -15.14 -20.77 -0.86
CA ILE A 85 -13.75 -21.02 -0.45
C ILE A 85 -13.51 -22.49 -0.05
N VAL A 86 -14.55 -23.33 -0.10
CA VAL A 86 -14.46 -24.78 0.18
C VAL A 86 -14.45 -25.64 -1.09
N GLU A 87 -14.83 -25.09 -2.24
CA GLU A 87 -14.71 -25.75 -3.54
C GLU A 87 -13.25 -26.11 -3.84
N ARG A 88 -13.02 -27.31 -4.39
CA ARG A 88 -11.68 -27.78 -4.78
C ARG A 88 -11.73 -28.36 -6.20
N PRO A 89 -10.92 -27.86 -7.15
CA PRO A 89 -10.03 -26.69 -7.00
C PRO A 89 -10.81 -25.39 -6.75
N LEU A 90 -10.18 -24.39 -6.15
CA LEU A 90 -10.76 -23.05 -6.12
C LEU A 90 -10.96 -22.54 -7.55
N ARG A 91 -12.00 -21.74 -7.77
CA ARG A 91 -12.33 -21.19 -9.09
C ARG A 91 -11.27 -20.24 -9.64
N GLU A 92 -10.61 -19.52 -8.73
CA GLU A 92 -9.58 -18.54 -9.03
C GLU A 92 -8.42 -18.73 -8.05
N ASP A 93 -7.28 -18.10 -8.34
CA ASP A 93 -6.14 -18.05 -7.41
C ASP A 93 -6.58 -17.40 -6.07
N PRO A 94 -6.22 -17.99 -4.91
CA PRO A 94 -6.65 -17.47 -3.61
C PRO A 94 -6.23 -16.02 -3.36
N MET A 95 -5.07 -15.58 -3.86
CA MET A 95 -4.63 -14.19 -3.71
C MET A 95 -5.48 -13.23 -4.54
N VAL A 96 -5.95 -13.64 -5.73
CA VAL A 96 -6.90 -12.88 -6.54
C VAL A 96 -8.25 -12.77 -5.83
N MET A 97 -8.75 -13.89 -5.29
CA MET A 97 -9.98 -13.92 -4.51
C MET A 97 -9.89 -12.98 -3.29
N CYS A 98 -8.75 -12.94 -2.60
CA CYS A 98 -8.53 -12.01 -1.49
C CYS A 98 -8.52 -10.54 -1.96
N ALA A 99 -7.69 -10.22 -2.96
CA ALA A 99 -7.42 -8.85 -3.38
C ALA A 99 -8.64 -8.15 -4.01
N ARG A 100 -9.58 -8.91 -4.59
CA ARG A 100 -10.85 -8.37 -5.10
C ARG A 100 -11.78 -7.89 -3.98
N GLN A 101 -11.65 -8.42 -2.76
CA GLN A 101 -12.60 -8.13 -1.69
C GLN A 101 -12.17 -6.96 -0.80
N VAL A 102 -10.93 -6.49 -0.94
CA VAL A 102 -10.36 -5.38 -0.15
C VAL A 102 -9.78 -4.29 -1.05
N GLN A 103 -9.60 -3.07 -0.55
CA GLN A 103 -8.93 -1.99 -1.29
C GLN A 103 -7.40 -2.18 -1.32
N ASP A 104 -6.85 -2.87 -0.32
CA ASP A 104 -5.43 -3.17 -0.17
C ASP A 104 -4.86 -4.07 -1.28
N ASP A 105 -3.65 -3.81 -1.74
CA ASP A 105 -2.83 -4.85 -2.36
C ASP A 105 -2.30 -5.80 -1.27
N LEU A 106 -2.08 -7.06 -1.64
CA LEU A 106 -1.77 -8.12 -0.68
C LEU A 106 -0.50 -8.88 -1.09
N ALA A 107 0.39 -9.10 -0.14
CA ALA A 107 1.55 -9.96 -0.27
C ALA A 107 1.68 -10.87 0.95
N ILE A 108 2.24 -12.07 0.77
CA ILE A 108 2.56 -12.98 1.87
C ILE A 108 4.01 -13.40 1.73
N MET A 109 4.76 -13.21 2.82
CA MET A 109 6.13 -13.64 2.93
C MET A 109 6.23 -14.90 3.81
N PHE A 110 6.95 -15.90 3.34
CA PHE A 110 7.14 -17.16 4.06
C PHE A 110 8.60 -17.39 4.41
N GLU A 111 8.83 -17.93 5.59
CA GLU A 111 10.16 -18.32 6.04
C GLU A 111 10.61 -19.61 5.34
N ARG A 112 11.84 -19.61 4.82
CA ARG A 112 12.50 -20.81 4.26
C ARG A 112 13.51 -21.38 5.27
N PRO A 113 14.05 -22.60 5.03
CA PRO A 113 15.00 -23.25 5.96
C PRO A 113 16.27 -22.45 6.30
N ASP A 114 16.62 -21.45 5.48
CA ASP A 114 17.72 -20.51 5.72
C ASP A 114 17.38 -19.40 6.75
N GLY A 115 16.15 -19.39 7.27
CA GLY A 115 15.66 -18.40 8.24
C GLY A 115 15.40 -17.01 7.63
N GLN A 116 15.30 -16.92 6.30
CA GLN A 116 14.91 -15.72 5.57
C GLN A 116 13.46 -15.80 5.10
N TYR A 117 12.84 -14.64 4.95
CA TYR A 117 11.47 -14.49 4.50
C TYR A 117 11.44 -14.13 3.02
N TYR A 118 10.72 -14.90 2.22
CA TYR A 118 10.63 -14.76 0.77
C TYR A 118 9.22 -14.37 0.35
N LEU A 119 9.10 -13.47 -0.64
CA LEU A 119 7.81 -13.15 -1.25
C LEU A 119 7.35 -14.29 -2.15
N LEU A 120 6.42 -15.12 -1.68
CA LEU A 120 5.98 -16.34 -2.40
C LEU A 120 4.50 -16.33 -2.81
N ALA A 121 3.70 -15.41 -2.26
CA ALA A 121 2.34 -15.18 -2.73
C ALA A 121 2.02 -13.69 -2.73
N GLY A 122 1.24 -13.23 -3.71
CA GLY A 122 0.90 -11.82 -3.85
C GLY A 122 -0.16 -11.56 -4.91
N CYS A 123 -0.94 -10.51 -4.71
CA CYS A 123 -1.75 -9.88 -5.74
C CYS A 123 -1.61 -8.35 -5.59
N ILE A 124 -0.86 -7.76 -6.51
CA ILE A 124 -0.39 -6.38 -6.49
C ILE A 124 -0.94 -5.69 -7.75
N LEU A 125 -2.04 -4.96 -7.57
CA LEU A 125 -2.79 -4.37 -8.67
C LEU A 125 -2.60 -2.84 -8.74
N LEU A 126 -2.25 -2.22 -7.61
CA LEU A 126 -2.26 -0.78 -7.37
C LEU A 126 -0.95 -0.24 -6.77
N ALA A 127 0.18 -0.92 -6.98
CA ALA A 127 1.48 -0.58 -6.36
C ALA A 127 2.05 0.80 -6.70
N GLY A 128 1.64 1.42 -7.81
CA GLY A 128 2.09 2.75 -8.23
C GLY A 128 3.52 2.81 -8.77
N PHE A 129 4.50 2.19 -8.11
CA PHE A 129 5.93 2.38 -8.40
C PHE A 129 6.79 1.11 -8.44
N TRP A 130 6.22 -0.07 -8.24
CA TRP A 130 6.96 -1.34 -8.30
C TRP A 130 6.07 -2.47 -8.82
N ARG A 131 6.70 -3.54 -9.30
CA ARG A 131 6.00 -4.68 -9.92
C ARG A 131 6.24 -5.94 -9.11
N LEU A 132 5.20 -6.77 -8.97
CA LEU A 132 5.31 -8.06 -8.27
C LEU A 132 6.34 -8.98 -8.95
N GLU A 133 6.30 -9.06 -10.28
CA GLU A 133 7.20 -9.92 -11.08
C GLU A 133 8.69 -9.64 -10.85
N ASP A 134 9.04 -8.39 -10.51
CA ASP A 134 10.44 -8.00 -10.21
C ASP A 134 10.91 -8.45 -8.83
N LYS A 135 9.98 -8.82 -7.93
CA LYS A 135 10.25 -9.08 -6.51
C LYS A 135 9.88 -10.50 -6.07
N LEU A 136 9.14 -11.22 -6.91
CA LEU A 136 8.66 -12.55 -6.61
C LEU A 136 9.84 -13.52 -6.40
N GLY A 137 9.77 -14.33 -5.34
CA GLY A 137 10.80 -15.29 -5.01
C GLY A 137 12.08 -14.69 -4.39
N MET A 138 12.14 -13.37 -4.19
CA MET A 138 13.27 -12.72 -3.53
C MET A 138 13.12 -12.74 -1.99
N PRO A 139 14.23 -12.83 -1.25
CA PRO A 139 14.23 -12.61 0.19
C PRO A 139 13.99 -11.13 0.52
N LEU A 140 13.47 -10.86 1.72
CA LEU A 140 13.13 -9.52 2.21
C LEU A 140 14.26 -8.48 2.03
N SER A 141 15.50 -8.88 2.26
CA SER A 141 16.66 -8.00 2.08
C SER A 141 16.90 -7.64 0.62
N GLU A 142 16.78 -8.61 -0.29
CA GLU A 142 16.98 -8.39 -1.72
C GLU A 142 15.89 -7.51 -2.32
N ILE A 143 14.63 -7.67 -1.88
CA ILE A 143 13.52 -6.80 -2.31
C ILE A 143 13.85 -5.32 -2.09
N HIS A 144 14.40 -4.97 -0.93
CA HIS A 144 14.68 -3.59 -0.56
C HIS A 144 16.02 -3.06 -1.11
N THR A 145 17.03 -3.93 -1.20
CA THR A 145 18.34 -3.55 -1.74
C THR A 145 18.31 -3.39 -3.26
N SER A 146 17.59 -4.26 -3.98
CA SER A 146 17.36 -4.11 -5.43
C SER A 146 16.54 -2.86 -5.76
N ALA A 147 15.63 -2.45 -4.87
CA ALA A 147 14.88 -1.20 -4.99
C ALA A 147 15.69 0.04 -4.58
N SER A 148 16.97 -0.10 -4.20
CA SER A 148 17.83 1.01 -3.75
C SER A 148 17.19 1.84 -2.62
N VAL A 149 16.48 1.21 -1.69
CA VAL A 149 15.86 1.90 -0.57
C VAL A 149 16.94 2.59 0.28
N PRO A 150 16.88 3.93 0.46
CA PRO A 150 17.88 4.68 1.19
C PRO A 150 18.12 4.14 2.59
N GLU A 151 19.38 4.10 3.01
CA GLU A 151 19.82 3.67 4.34
C GLU A 151 19.37 2.24 4.75
N TYR A 152 18.88 1.40 3.82
CA TYR A 152 18.33 0.09 4.16
C TYR A 152 19.36 -0.83 4.83
N LYS A 153 20.48 -1.09 4.16
CA LYS A 153 21.55 -1.99 4.67
C LYS A 153 22.13 -1.51 6.00
N THR A 154 22.23 -0.20 6.18
CA THR A 154 22.92 0.41 7.33
C THR A 154 22.00 0.63 8.53
N LYS A 155 20.73 0.97 8.33
CA LYS A 155 19.82 1.37 9.42
C LYS A 155 18.55 0.52 9.56
N LEU A 156 18.08 -0.14 8.51
CA LEU A 156 16.76 -0.78 8.51
C LEU A 156 16.80 -2.31 8.52
N GLU A 157 17.73 -2.92 7.76
CA GLU A 157 17.74 -4.35 7.45
C GLU A 157 17.67 -5.24 8.70
N LYS A 158 18.61 -5.07 9.64
CA LYS A 158 18.66 -5.85 10.88
C LYS A 158 17.38 -5.71 11.72
N GLY A 159 16.86 -4.49 11.83
CA GLY A 159 15.64 -4.20 12.58
C GLY A 159 14.43 -4.87 11.94
N MET A 160 14.33 -4.81 10.61
CA MET A 160 13.24 -5.37 9.83
C MET A 160 13.24 -6.90 9.85
N MET A 161 14.40 -7.53 9.63
CA MET A 161 14.54 -8.99 9.73
C MET A 161 14.17 -9.51 11.13
N ASN A 162 14.65 -8.84 12.18
CA ASN A 162 14.29 -9.20 13.55
C ASN A 162 12.81 -8.95 13.86
N PHE A 163 12.18 -7.97 13.19
CA PHE A 163 10.75 -7.72 13.32
C PHE A 163 9.95 -8.84 12.66
N PHE A 164 10.27 -9.22 11.43
CA PHE A 164 9.60 -10.32 10.72
C PHE A 164 9.64 -11.63 11.52
N ARG A 165 10.75 -11.96 12.17
CA ARG A 165 10.81 -13.15 13.05
C ARG A 165 9.91 -13.08 14.29
N ARG A 166 9.57 -11.88 14.76
CA ARG A 166 8.84 -11.65 16.01
C ARG A 166 7.37 -11.30 15.83
N VAL A 167 6.95 -10.89 14.64
CA VAL A 167 5.53 -10.56 14.38
C VAL A 167 4.66 -11.79 14.67
N LYS A 168 3.57 -11.57 15.40
CA LYS A 168 2.67 -12.63 15.86
C LYS A 168 1.25 -12.40 15.33
N PRO A 169 0.40 -13.44 15.26
CA PRO A 169 -0.99 -13.28 14.84
C PRO A 169 -1.79 -12.29 15.69
N GLU A 170 -1.55 -12.27 17.00
CA GLU A 170 -2.28 -11.47 18.00
C GLU A 170 -1.72 -10.04 18.20
N ASN A 171 -0.57 -9.72 17.61
CA ASN A 171 0.04 -8.40 17.73
C ASN A 171 0.47 -7.88 16.35
N PRO A 172 -0.51 -7.61 15.46
CA PRO A 172 -0.22 -7.04 14.17
C PRO A 172 0.22 -5.58 14.32
N VAL A 173 0.97 -5.11 13.33
CA VAL A 173 1.48 -3.74 13.31
C VAL A 173 1.07 -3.03 12.04
N VAL A 174 1.10 -1.72 12.09
CA VAL A 174 0.88 -0.85 10.94
C VAL A 174 1.93 0.25 10.89
N ARG A 175 2.20 0.73 9.68
CA ARG A 175 2.96 1.96 9.43
C ARG A 175 2.36 2.69 8.25
N ASN A 176 2.73 3.94 8.08
CA ASN A 176 2.44 4.68 6.86
C ASN A 176 3.74 4.93 6.08
N ASN A 177 3.60 4.95 4.76
CA ASN A 177 4.57 5.49 3.83
C ASN A 177 3.82 6.46 2.90
N TYR A 178 4.50 7.40 2.28
CA TYR A 178 3.87 8.28 1.31
C TYR A 178 4.82 8.69 0.20
N PHE A 179 4.25 9.07 -0.94
CA PHE A 179 4.92 9.63 -2.09
C PHE A 179 4.10 10.79 -2.65
N ILE A 180 4.76 11.65 -3.42
CA ILE A 180 4.08 12.56 -4.32
C ILE A 180 4.15 11.92 -5.69
N GLN A 181 2.99 11.68 -6.30
CA GLN A 181 2.87 11.21 -7.66
C GLN A 181 2.51 12.41 -8.54
N VAL A 182 3.13 12.53 -9.71
CA VAL A 182 2.90 13.67 -10.63
C VAL A 182 1.99 13.29 -11.81
N ASP A 183 1.10 12.33 -11.56
CA ASP A 183 0.01 11.91 -12.41
C ASP A 183 -1.14 11.33 -11.57
N ASP A 184 -2.24 11.02 -12.24
CA ASP A 184 -3.53 10.63 -11.70
C ASP A 184 -3.85 9.13 -11.81
N ASP A 185 -2.90 8.29 -12.23
CA ASP A 185 -3.15 6.85 -12.36
C ASP A 185 -2.88 6.11 -11.04
N LEU A 186 -3.95 5.67 -10.40
CA LEU A 186 -3.91 4.90 -9.15
C LEU A 186 -3.08 3.61 -9.26
N ALA A 187 -3.13 2.94 -10.41
CA ALA A 187 -2.57 1.61 -10.56
C ALA A 187 -1.05 1.65 -10.76
N TRP A 188 -0.61 2.53 -11.65
CA TRP A 188 0.80 2.69 -12.03
C TRP A 188 1.08 4.13 -12.45
N SER A 189 2.08 4.77 -11.84
CA SER A 189 2.49 6.12 -12.21
C SER A 189 3.14 6.12 -13.60
N TYR A 190 2.43 6.58 -14.62
CA TYR A 190 3.02 6.70 -15.96
C TYR A 190 4.14 7.76 -16.01
N SER A 191 4.24 8.64 -15.02
CA SER A 191 5.34 9.60 -14.88
C SER A 191 6.69 8.95 -14.61
N ILE A 192 6.73 7.70 -14.14
CA ILE A 192 7.98 6.96 -13.97
C ILE A 192 8.25 6.00 -15.14
N GLY A 193 7.55 6.16 -16.26
CA GLY A 193 7.67 5.32 -17.44
C GLY A 193 6.56 4.26 -17.54
N PRO A 194 6.50 3.51 -18.65
CA PRO A 194 5.50 2.46 -18.83
C PRO A 194 5.75 1.28 -17.88
N GLU A 195 4.68 0.64 -17.40
CA GLU A 195 4.78 -0.51 -16.47
C GLU A 195 5.47 -1.73 -17.11
N ASP A 196 5.34 -1.92 -18.43
CA ASP A 196 6.12 -2.91 -19.21
C ASP A 196 7.50 -2.41 -19.65
N GLY A 197 7.94 -1.27 -19.11
CA GLY A 197 9.27 -0.75 -19.36
C GLY A 197 10.34 -1.78 -19.02
N ALA A 198 11.39 -1.80 -19.84
CA ALA A 198 12.57 -2.61 -19.55
C ALA A 198 13.26 -2.12 -18.26
N GLU A 199 14.07 -2.99 -17.66
CA GLU A 199 14.89 -2.58 -16.52
C GLU A 199 15.74 -1.35 -16.88
N GLY A 200 15.78 -0.37 -15.98
CA GLY A 200 16.47 0.90 -16.22
C GLY A 200 15.69 1.93 -17.03
N THR A 201 14.51 1.61 -17.60
CA THR A 201 13.62 2.61 -18.22
C THR A 201 12.55 3.15 -17.27
N ILE A 202 12.43 2.56 -16.09
CA ILE A 202 11.48 2.94 -15.07
C ILE A 202 12.17 3.80 -13.99
N GLY A 203 11.64 4.99 -13.75
CA GLY A 203 12.11 5.87 -12.68
C GLY A 203 11.79 7.34 -12.90
N TRP A 204 11.99 8.13 -11.85
CA TRP A 204 11.69 9.57 -11.81
C TRP A 204 12.41 10.40 -12.88
N PHE A 205 13.48 9.88 -13.49
CA PHE A 205 14.16 10.57 -14.57
C PHE A 205 13.27 10.82 -15.80
N SER A 206 12.23 10.00 -15.98
CA SER A 206 11.24 10.11 -17.06
C SER A 206 10.11 11.10 -16.76
N ALA A 207 9.97 11.54 -15.51
CA ALA A 207 8.92 12.47 -15.12
C ALA A 207 9.19 13.86 -15.71
N GLU A 208 8.15 14.46 -16.28
CA GLU A 208 8.15 15.89 -16.64
C GLU A 208 8.44 16.72 -15.37
N LYS A 209 9.40 17.62 -15.47
CA LYS A 209 9.80 18.48 -14.36
C LYS A 209 8.82 19.65 -14.23
N ASP A 210 8.45 19.97 -12.99
CA ASP A 210 7.64 21.15 -12.64
C ASP A 210 6.26 21.19 -13.35
N ARG A 211 5.59 20.02 -13.43
CA ARG A 211 4.20 19.95 -13.91
C ARG A 211 3.28 20.86 -13.07
N ALA A 212 2.16 21.29 -13.65
CA ALA A 212 1.17 22.06 -12.90
C ALA A 212 0.64 21.29 -11.67
N ILE A 213 0.34 22.02 -10.58
CA ILE A 213 -0.09 21.44 -9.29
C ILE A 213 -1.28 20.48 -9.39
N LYS A 214 -2.19 20.68 -10.35
CA LYS A 214 -3.33 19.80 -10.61
C LYS A 214 -2.95 18.35 -10.96
N HIS A 215 -1.70 18.12 -11.36
CA HIS A 215 -1.18 16.78 -11.63
C HIS A 215 -0.47 16.15 -10.43
N HIS A 216 -0.40 16.85 -9.29
CA HIS A 216 0.26 16.33 -8.10
C HIS A 216 -0.75 15.65 -7.19
N PHE A 217 -0.48 14.38 -6.89
CA PHE A 217 -1.30 13.53 -6.04
C PHE A 217 -0.48 13.09 -4.83
N PHE A 218 -1.10 13.20 -3.66
CA PHE A 218 -0.61 12.57 -2.46
C PHE A 218 -0.99 11.10 -2.48
N ARG A 219 0.03 10.24 -2.50
CA ARG A 219 -0.13 8.79 -2.43
C ARG A 219 0.38 8.31 -1.08
N SER A 220 -0.51 7.91 -0.19
CA SER A 220 -0.16 7.32 1.10
C SER A 220 -0.48 5.84 1.11
N GLU A 221 0.42 5.04 1.65
CA GLU A 221 0.26 3.60 1.80
C GLU A 221 0.22 3.29 3.30
N ARG A 222 -0.95 2.88 3.78
CA ARG A 222 -1.08 2.26 5.10
C ARG A 222 -0.74 0.79 4.95
N GLN A 223 0.35 0.41 5.60
CA GLN A 223 1.01 -0.87 5.44
C GLN A 223 0.87 -1.68 6.72
N SER A 224 0.10 -2.76 6.69
CA SER A 224 -0.07 -3.65 7.85
C SER A 224 0.76 -4.93 7.72
N LEU A 225 1.23 -5.45 8.85
CA LEU A 225 1.95 -6.72 8.94
C LEU A 225 1.32 -7.60 10.02
N ARG A 226 0.93 -8.82 9.63
CA ARG A 226 0.37 -9.82 10.54
C ARG A 226 0.83 -11.22 10.16
N ARG A 227 1.14 -12.05 11.16
CA ARG A 227 1.41 -13.48 10.93
C ARG A 227 0.11 -14.28 10.86
N LEU A 228 -0.01 -15.17 9.89
CA LEU A 228 -1.08 -16.16 9.81
C LEU A 228 -0.88 -17.24 10.87
N PRO A 229 -1.93 -17.60 11.64
CA PRO A 229 -1.79 -18.50 12.79
C PRO A 229 -1.45 -19.96 12.43
N ARG A 230 -1.84 -20.47 11.26
CA ARG A 230 -1.61 -21.87 10.85
C ARG A 230 -0.39 -22.03 9.96
N SER A 231 -0.29 -21.25 8.89
CA SER A 231 0.81 -21.37 7.92
C SER A 231 2.07 -20.62 8.34
N GLY A 232 1.95 -19.68 9.29
CA GLY A 232 3.07 -18.85 9.74
C GLY A 232 3.50 -17.78 8.72
N GLY A 233 2.84 -17.67 7.56
CA GLY A 233 3.09 -16.63 6.57
C GLY A 233 2.86 -15.23 7.15
N VAL A 234 3.71 -14.27 6.78
CA VAL A 234 3.57 -12.86 7.19
C VAL A 234 2.84 -12.12 6.07
N VAL A 235 1.59 -11.78 6.33
CA VAL A 235 0.72 -11.00 5.45
C VAL A 235 1.13 -9.55 5.53
N PHE A 236 1.32 -8.95 4.36
CA PHE A 236 1.55 -7.54 4.16
C PHE A 236 0.38 -6.96 3.36
N THR A 237 -0.41 -6.08 3.98
CA THR A 237 -1.48 -5.36 3.29
C THR A 237 -1.03 -3.93 2.99
N ILE A 238 -1.38 -3.43 1.81
CA ILE A 238 -0.96 -2.11 1.32
C ILE A 238 -2.21 -1.34 0.90
N ARG A 239 -2.82 -0.62 1.84
CA ARG A 239 -3.96 0.26 1.57
C ARG A 239 -3.46 1.60 1.01
N THR A 240 -3.72 1.83 -0.28
CA THR A 240 -3.34 3.08 -0.97
C THR A 240 -4.44 4.15 -0.89
N TYR A 241 -4.17 5.23 -0.16
CA TYR A 241 -4.91 6.49 -0.25
C TYR A 241 -4.30 7.36 -1.34
N PHE A 242 -5.14 7.87 -2.26
CA PHE A 242 -4.68 8.57 -3.45
C PHE A 242 -5.58 9.77 -3.71
N HIS A 243 -5.05 10.97 -3.45
CA HIS A 243 -5.82 12.22 -3.49
C HIS A 243 -5.03 13.31 -4.20
N PRO A 244 -5.69 14.21 -4.95
CA PRO A 244 -5.05 15.44 -5.41
C PRO A 244 -4.46 16.22 -4.24
N ILE A 245 -3.23 16.73 -4.40
CA ILE A 245 -2.59 17.59 -3.38
C ILE A 245 -3.48 18.78 -3.05
N THR A 246 -4.18 19.31 -4.05
CA THR A 246 -5.07 20.46 -3.90
C THR A 246 -6.18 20.21 -2.88
N GLU A 247 -6.73 18.99 -2.82
CA GLU A 247 -7.80 18.64 -1.88
C GLU A 247 -7.27 18.45 -0.46
N ILE A 248 -6.15 17.72 -0.29
CA ILE A 248 -5.60 17.50 1.07
C ILE A 248 -5.09 18.80 1.71
N CYS A 249 -4.79 19.81 0.90
CA CYS A 249 -4.35 21.12 1.38
C CYS A 249 -5.48 21.99 1.93
N ASP A 250 -6.72 21.56 1.79
CA ASP A 250 -7.86 22.22 2.45
C ASP A 250 -7.94 21.84 3.93
N GLU A 251 -7.34 20.71 4.32
CA GLU A 251 -7.25 20.30 5.72
C GLU A 251 -6.29 21.23 6.49
N PRO A 252 -6.72 21.78 7.63
CA PRO A 252 -5.88 22.61 8.49
C PRO A 252 -4.53 21.96 8.80
N TYR A 253 -3.47 22.77 8.84
CA TYR A 253 -2.09 22.36 9.15
C TYR A 253 -1.43 21.42 8.12
N VAL A 254 -2.15 20.81 7.18
CA VAL A 254 -1.57 19.87 6.20
C VAL A 254 -0.55 20.54 5.27
N PRO A 255 -0.83 21.70 4.64
CA PRO A 255 0.13 22.34 3.72
C PRO A 255 1.48 22.61 4.38
N GLY A 256 1.47 23.26 5.54
CA GLY A 256 2.69 23.61 6.29
C GLY A 256 3.47 22.38 6.76
N ARG A 257 2.78 21.35 7.28
CA ARG A 257 3.43 20.09 7.69
C ARG A 257 4.04 19.35 6.51
N LEU A 258 3.33 19.26 5.38
CA LEU A 258 3.82 18.56 4.21
C LEU A 258 5.04 19.28 3.61
N ALA A 259 5.01 20.62 3.55
CA ALA A 259 6.14 21.42 3.09
C ALA A 259 7.37 21.22 3.99
N SER A 260 7.17 21.29 5.31
CA SER A 260 8.22 21.01 6.30
C SER A 260 8.80 19.60 6.13
N ALA A 261 7.95 18.59 5.97
CA ALA A 261 8.36 17.21 5.77
C ALA A 261 9.21 17.04 4.50
N ILE A 262 8.78 17.59 3.36
CA ILE A 262 9.52 17.50 2.07
C ILE A 262 10.87 18.20 2.16
N ARG A 263 10.94 19.36 2.82
CA ARG A 263 12.20 20.11 3.05
C ARG A 263 13.18 19.33 3.93
N SER A 264 12.70 18.50 4.84
CA SER A 264 13.55 17.73 5.76
C SER A 264 14.17 16.47 5.15
N TRP A 265 13.77 16.06 3.93
CA TRP A 265 14.38 14.90 3.28
C TRP A 265 15.86 15.15 2.96
N ASN A 266 16.71 14.19 3.35
CA ASN A 266 18.11 14.19 2.95
C ASN A 266 18.27 13.89 1.45
N GLY A 267 19.50 13.99 0.93
CA GLY A 267 19.78 13.80 -0.50
C GLY A 267 19.36 12.43 -1.05
N GLU A 268 19.62 11.34 -0.31
CA GLU A 268 19.25 9.99 -0.75
C GLU A 268 17.73 9.79 -0.82
N VAL A 269 17.00 10.22 0.22
CA VAL A 269 15.53 10.14 0.25
C VAL A 269 14.91 11.03 -0.82
N SER A 270 15.47 12.22 -1.03
CA SER A 270 14.99 13.17 -2.04
C SER A 270 15.11 12.61 -3.44
N SER A 271 16.27 12.03 -3.78
CA SER A 271 16.49 11.39 -5.08
C SER A 271 15.60 10.16 -5.27
N TYR A 272 15.47 9.32 -4.24
CA TYR A 272 14.62 8.13 -4.28
C TYR A 272 13.14 8.45 -4.49
N LYS A 273 12.65 9.55 -3.89
CA LYS A 273 11.27 10.02 -4.03
C LYS A 273 11.06 11.00 -5.19
N GLY A 274 12.08 11.25 -6.01
CA GLY A 274 11.97 12.11 -7.19
C GLY A 274 11.72 13.58 -6.90
N ARG A 275 12.12 14.09 -5.72
CA ARG A 275 11.79 15.45 -5.23
C ARG A 275 12.09 16.54 -6.26
N GLU A 276 13.24 16.44 -6.93
CA GLU A 276 13.70 17.39 -7.96
C GLU A 276 12.69 17.58 -9.12
N ARG A 277 11.77 16.63 -9.33
CA ARG A 277 10.78 16.68 -10.40
C ARG A 277 9.58 17.55 -10.09
N PHE A 278 9.28 17.78 -8.81
CA PHE A 278 8.06 18.45 -8.39
C PHE A 278 8.26 19.54 -7.33
N GLU A 279 9.43 19.65 -6.72
CA GLU A 279 9.59 20.48 -5.51
C GLU A 279 9.28 21.95 -5.72
N ASN A 280 9.59 22.53 -6.88
CA ASN A 280 9.38 23.96 -7.11
C ASN A 280 7.89 24.30 -7.07
N VAL A 281 7.10 23.61 -7.90
CA VAL A 281 5.65 23.83 -7.99
C VAL A 281 4.94 23.40 -6.72
N LEU A 282 5.35 22.27 -6.15
CA LEU A 282 4.71 21.73 -4.95
C LEU A 282 4.97 22.63 -3.74
N LEU A 283 6.21 23.02 -3.46
CA LEU A 283 6.52 23.81 -2.28
C LEU A 283 5.95 25.23 -2.39
N GLU A 284 5.98 25.85 -3.58
CA GLU A 284 5.32 27.15 -3.82
C GLU A 284 3.83 27.08 -3.48
N TYR A 285 3.13 26.03 -3.95
CA TYR A 285 1.72 25.85 -3.65
C TYR A 285 1.47 25.59 -2.15
N LEU A 286 2.24 24.72 -1.52
CA LEU A 286 2.07 24.38 -0.11
C LEU A 286 2.31 25.57 0.81
N ASP A 287 3.34 26.38 0.53
CA ASP A 287 3.62 27.59 1.30
C ASP A 287 2.49 28.60 1.16
N LYS A 288 2.00 28.83 -0.06
CA LYS A 288 0.88 29.74 -0.30
C LYS A 288 -0.39 29.29 0.44
N ARG A 289 -0.74 28.00 0.37
CA ARG A 289 -1.90 27.46 1.11
C ARG A 289 -1.70 27.56 2.62
N HIS A 290 -0.48 27.39 3.10
CA HIS A 290 -0.17 27.56 4.52
C HIS A 290 -0.36 29.00 4.98
N GLU A 291 0.14 29.98 4.21
CA GLU A 291 -0.03 31.41 4.47
C GLU A 291 -1.52 31.81 4.45
N GLU A 292 -2.29 31.29 3.51
CA GLU A 292 -3.75 31.49 3.45
C GLU A 292 -4.44 30.94 4.71
N GLN A 293 -4.11 29.72 5.15
CA GLN A 293 -4.67 29.16 6.39
C GLN A 293 -4.33 30.03 7.61
N LEU A 294 -3.10 30.55 7.71
CA LEU A 294 -2.70 31.45 8.80
C LEU A 294 -3.45 32.79 8.75
N ALA A 295 -3.64 33.37 7.56
CA ALA A 295 -4.42 34.59 7.38
C ALA A 295 -5.89 34.41 7.75
N ASP A 296 -6.44 33.21 7.55
CA ASP A 296 -7.79 32.82 7.93
C ASP A 296 -7.94 32.44 9.42
N GLY A 297 -6.88 32.60 10.22
CA GLY A 297 -6.91 32.46 11.67
C GLY A 297 -6.49 31.09 12.20
N LEU A 298 -5.78 30.28 11.41
CA LEU A 298 -5.17 29.03 11.90
C LEU A 298 -4.17 29.31 13.02
N GLU A 299 -4.46 28.84 14.22
CA GLU A 299 -3.58 28.97 15.39
C GLU A 299 -2.61 27.77 15.46
N LEU A 300 -1.32 28.03 15.24
CA LEU A 300 -0.27 26.99 15.28
C LEU A 300 -0.10 26.35 16.66
N GLU A 301 -0.31 27.11 17.74
CA GLU A 301 -0.17 26.62 19.12
C GLU A 301 -1.19 25.54 19.46
N LYS A 302 -2.34 25.55 18.78
CA LYS A 302 -3.40 24.54 18.92
C LYS A 302 -3.19 23.30 18.07
N GLU A 303 -2.13 23.26 17.25
CA GLU A 303 -1.87 22.10 16.39
C GLU A 303 -1.78 20.82 17.22
N ASP A 304 -1.08 20.84 18.36
CA ASP A 304 -0.95 19.67 19.24
C ASP A 304 -2.29 19.22 19.88
N GLU A 305 -3.26 20.13 20.04
CA GLU A 305 -4.59 19.83 20.56
C GLU A 305 -5.48 19.16 19.50
N VAL A 306 -5.28 19.53 18.23
CA VAL A 306 -5.97 18.95 17.05
C VAL A 306 -5.24 17.69 16.54
N ARG A 307 -3.96 17.48 16.92
CA ARG A 307 -3.19 16.23 16.72
C ARG A 307 -3.71 15.08 17.60
N GLN A 308 -5.01 14.93 17.76
CA GLN A 308 -5.59 13.60 17.97
C GLN A 308 -5.46 12.84 16.64
N TYR A 309 -4.23 12.45 16.34
CA TYR A 309 -3.92 11.48 15.29
C TYR A 309 -4.83 10.27 15.55
N PRO A 310 -5.63 9.83 14.57
CA PRO A 310 -6.77 9.00 14.86
C PRO A 310 -6.26 7.69 15.47
N TRP A 311 -6.91 7.34 16.59
CA TRP A 311 -7.27 6.01 17.09
C TRP A 311 -6.51 4.86 16.43
#